data_AF-B1ZVE9-F1
#
_entry.id   AF-B1ZVE9-F1
#
_cell.length_a   1.000
_cell.length_b   1.000
_cell.length_c   1.000
_cell.angle_alpha   90.00
_cell.angle_beta   90.00
_cell.angle_gamma   90.00
#
_symmetry.space_group_name_H-M   'P 1'
#
loop_
_entity.id
_entity.type
_entity.pdbx_description
1 polymer ?
#
loop_
_entity_poly.entity_id
_entity_poly.type
_entity_poly.pdbx_seq_one_letter_code
_entity_poly.pdbx_strand_id
1 'polypeptide(L)'
;MPVPRIGAPLEPSQALHPRLHRRFPFDPPPAARLLGGVRTVTALLFSCCLAVCPAAALGAPEILLIAGAPSHGPGEHRFPAGCTLLADALNESPHLVHATAVDAWPAPARLAAADVLVIFSDGLERHVAREHLAELRQHVAAGKGLAVLHFALEPSPGPLADFLLENVGGRFEPDWSVNPVWKLEHPIVGSHEVTRGVMPFSLEDEWYFHLRFRPEIVPVLQAHPPVDVLGEDGPRSGNPTVRAALTAGEPQTLAWVFEQNGRRAFGFTGGHFHRNWADEAFRRLVLNGIVWTAHAAVPPGGVTSSAPALPRFATIDEAIARDDLADVQRHLALNPTLARHGANAALAPLHQAILRNRTAIALLLLEAGADANAPDRSRRTPLHLAVERDNLPILEALLARGARPSERDRIGWTPLHHAAAKDRLDLARALLKSGADPMTLSDGGGTPLHEAAASGSAEMVRLLLDAGVDASVVSKSGVTALEIAREYHNEPAIAALTKAASPNPASTRPDVRL
;
A
#
# COMPACT_ATOMS: atom_id res chain seq x y z
N MET A 1 -10.06 27.60 53.53
CA MET A 1 -10.78 26.95 54.64
C MET A 1 -11.90 26.09 54.05
N PRO A 2 -12.06 24.84 54.49
CA PRO A 2 -12.86 23.82 53.80
C PRO A 2 -14.04 23.30 54.64
N VAL A 3 -14.70 22.26 54.08
CA VAL A 3 -15.58 21.24 54.71
C VAL A 3 -16.97 21.72 55.15
N PRO A 4 -18.00 20.84 55.37
CA PRO A 4 -18.13 19.37 55.20
C PRO A 4 -19.43 18.98 54.43
N ARG A 5 -19.84 17.72 54.17
CA ARG A 5 -19.33 16.33 54.20
C ARG A 5 -20.59 15.40 54.07
N ILE A 6 -20.32 14.11 53.78
CA ILE A 6 -21.10 12.90 54.17
C ILE A 6 -22.40 12.69 53.36
N GLY A 7 -22.74 11.50 52.88
CA GLY A 7 -22.23 10.16 53.15
C GLY A 7 -22.85 9.13 52.19
N ALA A 8 -22.37 7.90 52.35
CA ALA A 8 -22.59 6.73 51.51
C ALA A 8 -23.94 6.01 51.81
N PRO A 9 -24.08 4.68 51.59
CA PRO A 9 -24.72 4.03 50.43
C PRO A 9 -25.88 3.08 50.87
N LEU A 10 -26.22 2.07 50.03
CA LEU A 10 -26.97 0.80 50.26
C LEU A 10 -28.27 0.70 49.41
N GLU A 11 -28.32 -0.08 48.31
CA GLU A 11 -28.52 -1.56 48.18
C GLU A 11 -29.99 -2.00 48.49
N PRO A 12 -30.48 -3.21 48.10
CA PRO A 12 -30.62 -3.81 46.75
C PRO A 12 -32.01 -4.48 46.59
N SER A 13 -32.11 -5.50 45.72
CA SER A 13 -33.19 -6.50 45.52
C SER A 13 -34.08 -6.23 44.30
N GLN A 14 -34.50 -7.19 43.49
CA GLN A 14 -34.50 -8.64 43.63
C GLN A 14 -34.72 -9.27 42.24
N ALA A 15 -34.11 -10.44 42.04
CA ALA A 15 -34.31 -11.32 40.89
C ALA A 15 -35.75 -11.79 40.74
N LEU A 16 -36.13 -12.23 39.52
CA LEU A 16 -36.82 -13.51 39.29
C LEU A 16 -36.91 -13.82 37.78
N HIS A 17 -36.18 -14.85 37.36
CA HIS A 17 -36.52 -15.72 36.23
C HIS A 17 -37.76 -16.57 36.59
N PRO A 18 -38.53 -17.07 35.60
CA PRO A 18 -38.23 -18.44 35.14
C PRO A 18 -38.35 -18.66 33.62
N ARG A 19 -37.61 -19.69 33.20
CA ARG A 19 -37.57 -20.32 31.88
C ARG A 19 -38.90 -21.00 31.54
N LEU A 20 -39.20 -21.14 30.23
CA LEU A 20 -39.82 -22.35 29.69
C LEU A 20 -39.41 -22.57 28.22
N HIS A 21 -38.80 -23.73 27.99
CA HIS A 21 -38.51 -24.32 26.68
C HIS A 21 -39.79 -24.70 25.93
N ARG A 22 -39.79 -24.65 24.59
CA ARG A 22 -40.26 -25.76 23.74
C ARG A 22 -39.76 -25.62 22.29
N ARG A 23 -39.47 -26.79 21.71
CA ARG A 23 -38.90 -27.06 20.40
C ARG A 23 -39.97 -27.06 19.29
N PHE A 24 -39.55 -26.67 18.09
CA PHE A 24 -39.88 -27.07 16.69
C PHE A 24 -40.94 -28.17 16.45
N PRO A 25 -41.67 -28.19 15.31
CA PRO A 25 -41.04 -28.25 13.97
C PRO A 25 -41.70 -27.58 12.75
N PHE A 26 -40.84 -27.49 11.73
CA PHE A 26 -41.02 -27.35 10.28
C PHE A 26 -42.12 -28.22 9.67
N ASP A 27 -42.88 -27.66 8.72
CA ASP A 27 -43.62 -28.38 7.68
C ASP A 27 -43.24 -27.83 6.28
N PRO A 28 -42.95 -28.70 5.28
CA PRO A 28 -42.74 -28.31 3.88
C PRO A 28 -44.06 -28.35 3.06
N PRO A 29 -44.13 -27.71 1.88
CA PRO A 29 -45.34 -27.74 1.05
C PRO A 29 -45.46 -29.07 0.27
N PRO A 30 -46.68 -29.50 -0.09
CA PRO A 30 -46.89 -30.82 -0.68
C PRO A 30 -46.61 -30.85 -2.19
N ALA A 31 -45.96 -31.93 -2.61
CA ALA A 31 -45.89 -32.38 -3.99
C ALA A 31 -47.20 -33.08 -4.38
N ALA A 32 -47.82 -32.68 -5.50
CA ALA A 32 -48.92 -33.38 -6.13
C ALA A 32 -48.49 -34.00 -7.47
N ARG A 33 -48.91 -35.25 -7.65
CA ARG A 33 -48.50 -36.24 -8.65
C ARG A 33 -48.96 -35.92 -10.08
N LEU A 34 -48.11 -36.37 -11.01
CA LEU A 34 -48.43 -36.70 -12.40
C LEU A 34 -49.62 -37.66 -12.52
N LEU A 35 -50.62 -37.29 -13.32
CA LEU A 35 -51.45 -38.21 -14.11
C LEU A 35 -51.78 -37.53 -15.45
N GLY A 36 -51.67 -38.30 -16.53
CA GLY A 36 -51.68 -37.84 -17.91
C GLY A 36 -53.03 -37.34 -18.45
N GLY A 37 -52.96 -36.69 -19.60
CA GLY A 37 -54.14 -36.25 -20.35
C GLY A 37 -53.78 -35.33 -21.50
N VAL A 38 -53.50 -35.92 -22.66
CA VAL A 38 -53.39 -35.19 -23.94
C VAL A 38 -54.74 -34.53 -24.24
N ARG A 39 -54.80 -33.19 -24.23
CA ARG A 39 -55.82 -32.42 -24.95
C ARG A 39 -55.25 -31.08 -25.43
N THR A 40 -55.17 -30.98 -26.74
CA THR A 40 -54.93 -29.78 -27.55
C THR A 40 -55.92 -28.68 -27.17
N VAL A 41 -55.42 -27.51 -26.78
CA VAL A 41 -56.24 -26.29 -26.69
C VAL A 41 -55.51 -25.17 -27.44
N THR A 42 -56.13 -24.79 -28.55
CA THR A 42 -55.78 -23.68 -29.42
C THR A 42 -55.85 -22.36 -28.64
N ALA A 43 -54.71 -21.71 -28.41
CA ALA A 43 -54.66 -20.38 -27.82
C ALA A 43 -54.94 -19.32 -28.90
N LEU A 44 -56.02 -18.55 -28.75
CA LEU A 44 -56.23 -17.29 -29.46
C LEU A 44 -55.21 -16.26 -28.94
N LEU A 45 -54.30 -15.84 -29.81
CA LEU A 45 -53.41 -14.70 -29.59
C LEU A 45 -54.20 -13.39 -29.69
N PHE A 46 -54.33 -12.67 -28.58
CA PHE A 46 -54.68 -11.26 -28.60
C PHE A 46 -53.40 -10.47 -28.93
N SER A 47 -53.32 -9.97 -30.16
CA SER A 47 -52.24 -9.10 -30.62
C SER A 47 -52.42 -7.69 -30.03
N CYS A 48 -51.81 -7.43 -28.87
CA CYS A 48 -51.54 -6.06 -28.44
C CYS A 48 -50.32 -5.56 -29.22
N CYS A 49 -50.55 -4.71 -30.23
CA CYS A 49 -49.53 -3.90 -30.87
C CYS A 49 -48.96 -2.90 -29.86
N LEU A 50 -48.01 -3.32 -29.02
CA LEU A 50 -47.02 -2.39 -28.50
C LEU A 50 -46.05 -2.13 -29.65
N ALA A 51 -46.11 -0.92 -30.19
CA ALA A 51 -45.09 -0.40 -31.06
C ALA A 51 -43.76 -0.43 -30.30
N VAL A 52 -43.00 -1.51 -30.51
CA VAL A 52 -41.57 -1.53 -30.23
C VAL A 52 -40.99 -0.55 -31.23
N CYS A 53 -40.76 0.70 -30.81
CA CYS A 53 -39.75 1.51 -31.46
C CYS A 53 -38.49 0.64 -31.53
N PRO A 54 -37.89 0.41 -32.70
CA PRO A 54 -36.56 -0.14 -32.73
C PRO A 54 -35.72 0.91 -31.99
N ALA A 55 -35.24 0.56 -30.78
CA ALA A 55 -34.18 1.32 -30.16
C ALA A 55 -33.11 1.40 -31.24
N ALA A 56 -32.88 2.61 -31.76
CA ALA A 56 -31.69 2.88 -32.53
C ALA A 56 -30.54 2.27 -31.73
N ALA A 57 -29.64 1.56 -32.41
CA ALA A 57 -28.39 1.12 -31.79
C ALA A 57 -27.62 2.39 -31.39
N LEU A 58 -28.00 2.98 -30.27
CA LEU A 58 -27.28 4.03 -29.58
C LEU A 58 -25.98 3.36 -29.17
N GLY A 59 -24.86 3.93 -29.62
CA GLY A 59 -23.55 3.50 -29.18
C GLY A 59 -23.46 3.51 -27.66
N ALA A 60 -22.46 2.83 -27.12
CA ALA A 60 -22.15 2.94 -25.70
C ALA A 60 -21.95 4.43 -25.33
N PRO A 61 -22.45 4.90 -24.18
CA PRO A 61 -22.35 6.29 -23.79
C PRO A 61 -20.89 6.75 -23.69
N GLU A 62 -20.64 7.98 -24.13
CA GLU A 62 -19.31 8.59 -24.14
C GLU A 62 -19.02 9.28 -22.81
N ILE A 63 -17.98 8.79 -22.12
CA ILE A 63 -17.49 9.31 -20.85
C ILE A 63 -16.24 10.15 -21.10
N LEU A 64 -16.26 11.39 -20.63
CA LEU A 64 -15.11 12.27 -20.66
C LEU A 64 -14.60 12.50 -19.23
N LEU A 65 -13.46 11.89 -18.92
CA LEU A 65 -12.74 12.07 -17.67
C LEU A 65 -11.84 13.30 -17.78
N ILE A 66 -12.07 14.28 -16.92
CA ILE A 66 -11.38 15.56 -16.89
C ILE A 66 -10.51 15.62 -15.64
N ALA A 67 -9.21 15.52 -15.83
CA ALA A 67 -8.23 15.62 -14.76
C ALA A 67 -7.91 17.08 -14.41
N GLY A 68 -7.80 17.37 -13.12
CA GLY A 68 -7.13 18.57 -12.62
C GLY A 68 -5.61 18.51 -12.76
N ALA A 69 -4.95 19.63 -12.46
CA ALA A 69 -3.50 19.67 -12.35
C ALA A 69 -3.04 18.85 -11.12
N PRO A 70 -1.87 18.20 -11.15
CA PRO A 70 -1.34 17.47 -9.99
C PRO A 70 -1.29 18.32 -8.72
N SER A 71 -1.58 17.71 -7.56
CA SER A 71 -1.66 18.42 -6.29
C SER A 71 -0.31 18.62 -5.60
N HIS A 72 -0.20 19.62 -4.72
CA HIS A 72 1.00 19.88 -3.94
C HIS A 72 0.95 19.15 -2.58
N GLY A 73 1.94 18.32 -2.28
CA GLY A 73 2.13 17.77 -0.94
C GLY A 73 2.83 16.42 -0.89
N PRO A 74 3.13 15.91 0.31
CA PRO A 74 3.71 14.58 0.53
C PRO A 74 2.68 13.50 0.20
N GLY A 75 2.37 13.35 -1.08
CA GLY A 75 1.34 12.44 -1.56
C GLY A 75 0.63 12.82 -2.85
N GLU A 76 1.18 13.74 -3.65
CA GLU A 76 0.66 14.24 -4.94
C GLU A 76 -0.44 13.39 -5.60
N HIS A 77 -1.63 13.98 -5.72
CA HIS A 77 -2.69 13.45 -6.54
C HIS A 77 -2.25 13.45 -8.00
N ARG A 78 -2.19 12.26 -8.59
CA ARG A 78 -1.89 12.08 -10.02
C ARG A 78 -3.18 12.04 -10.83
N PHE A 79 -3.95 13.13 -10.83
CA PHE A 79 -5.24 13.17 -11.51
C PHE A 79 -5.16 12.73 -12.97
N PRO A 80 -4.20 13.19 -13.80
CA PRO A 80 -4.11 12.73 -15.19
C PRO A 80 -3.88 11.23 -15.30
N ALA A 81 -2.96 10.68 -14.49
CA ALA A 81 -2.67 9.25 -14.50
C ALA A 81 -3.85 8.42 -13.98
N GLY A 82 -4.58 8.91 -12.97
CA GLY A 82 -5.79 8.27 -12.46
C GLY A 82 -6.95 8.31 -13.45
N CYS A 83 -7.14 9.42 -14.18
CA CYS A 83 -8.12 9.49 -15.27
C CYS A 83 -7.78 8.53 -16.41
N THR A 84 -6.50 8.42 -16.81
CA THR A 84 -6.07 7.41 -17.80
C THR A 84 -6.36 6.00 -17.29
N LEU A 85 -6.00 5.70 -16.03
CA LEU A 85 -6.25 4.39 -15.43
C LEU A 85 -7.74 4.02 -15.37
N LEU A 86 -8.60 4.99 -15.02
CA LEU A 86 -10.05 4.83 -15.04
C LEU A 86 -10.58 4.64 -16.47
N ALA A 87 -10.09 5.43 -17.43
CA ALA A 87 -10.50 5.31 -18.83
C ALA A 87 -10.14 3.93 -19.41
N ASP A 88 -8.90 3.49 -19.23
CA ASP A 88 -8.42 2.18 -19.67
C ASP A 88 -9.27 1.06 -19.07
N ALA A 89 -9.57 1.14 -17.78
CA ALA A 89 -10.39 0.17 -17.08
C ALA A 89 -11.85 0.12 -17.55
N LEU A 90 -12.46 1.28 -17.82
CA LEU A 90 -13.82 1.36 -18.37
C LEU A 90 -13.86 0.79 -19.81
N ASN A 91 -12.82 1.06 -20.60
CA ASN A 91 -12.69 0.61 -21.99
C ASN A 91 -12.42 -0.90 -22.13
N GLU A 92 -12.10 -1.63 -21.05
CA GLU A 92 -12.10 -3.09 -21.05
C GLU A 92 -13.52 -3.67 -21.21
N SER A 93 -14.56 -2.88 -20.93
CA SER A 93 -15.97 -3.22 -21.12
C SER A 93 -16.66 -2.27 -22.12
N PRO A 94 -16.21 -2.24 -23.40
CA PRO A 94 -16.62 -1.21 -24.37
C PRO A 94 -18.09 -1.29 -24.80
N HIS A 95 -18.78 -2.39 -24.43
CA HIS A 95 -20.21 -2.55 -24.63
C HIS A 95 -21.06 -1.83 -23.57
N LEU A 96 -20.44 -1.45 -22.43
CA LEU A 96 -21.11 -0.68 -21.38
C LEU A 96 -20.96 0.81 -21.61
N VAL A 97 -19.74 1.27 -21.89
CA VAL A 97 -19.34 2.68 -22.01
C VAL A 97 -18.11 2.80 -22.89
N HIS A 98 -17.85 3.98 -23.44
CA HIS A 98 -16.55 4.36 -23.99
C HIS A 98 -15.99 5.54 -23.19
N ALA A 99 -14.71 5.52 -22.84
CA ALA A 99 -14.11 6.49 -21.95
C ALA A 99 -12.86 7.13 -22.55
N THR A 100 -12.76 8.45 -22.41
CA THR A 100 -11.56 9.21 -22.80
C THR A 100 -11.11 10.11 -21.65
N ALA A 101 -9.80 10.20 -21.44
CA ALA A 101 -9.19 11.07 -20.45
C ALA A 101 -8.59 12.32 -21.10
N VAL A 102 -8.75 13.46 -20.45
CA VAL A 102 -8.10 14.74 -20.79
C VAL A 102 -7.45 15.35 -19.55
N ASP A 103 -6.33 16.02 -19.75
CA ASP A 103 -5.48 16.63 -18.70
C ASP A 103 -5.81 18.11 -18.42
N ALA A 104 -6.83 18.64 -19.09
CA ALA A 104 -7.34 19.99 -18.91
C ALA A 104 -8.81 20.08 -19.36
N TRP A 105 -9.45 21.23 -19.09
CA TRP A 105 -10.82 21.47 -19.53
C TRP A 105 -10.93 21.39 -21.07
N PRO A 106 -11.81 20.56 -21.63
CA PRO A 106 -11.82 20.28 -23.06
C PRO A 106 -12.58 21.34 -23.86
N ALA A 107 -12.34 21.37 -25.18
CA ALA A 107 -13.04 22.28 -26.09
C ALA A 107 -14.57 21.98 -26.12
N PRO A 108 -15.43 23.00 -26.40
CA PRO A 108 -16.88 22.85 -26.36
C PRO A 108 -17.45 21.70 -27.21
N ALA A 109 -16.86 21.43 -28.38
CA ALA A 109 -17.29 20.32 -29.23
C ALA A 109 -17.13 18.95 -28.54
N ARG A 110 -16.08 18.78 -27.73
CA ARG A 110 -15.82 17.54 -26.98
C ARG A 110 -16.77 17.39 -25.81
N LEU A 111 -17.05 18.48 -25.09
CA LEU A 111 -18.07 18.52 -24.03
C LEU A 111 -19.46 18.18 -24.56
N ALA A 112 -19.82 18.74 -25.73
CA ALA A 112 -21.10 18.48 -26.36
C ALA A 112 -21.29 17.02 -26.78
N ALA A 113 -20.20 16.32 -27.13
CA ALA A 113 -20.21 14.91 -27.51
C ALA A 113 -20.26 13.95 -26.31
N ALA A 114 -19.80 14.35 -25.13
CA ALA A 114 -19.80 13.49 -23.94
C ALA A 114 -21.21 13.35 -23.33
N ASP A 115 -21.62 12.14 -22.97
CA ASP A 115 -22.84 11.85 -22.22
C ASP A 115 -22.63 11.99 -20.71
N VAL A 116 -21.38 11.82 -20.26
CA VAL A 116 -20.97 11.99 -18.86
C VAL A 116 -19.69 12.78 -18.77
N LEU A 117 -19.67 13.73 -17.83
CA LEU A 117 -18.42 14.33 -17.36
C LEU A 117 -18.05 13.70 -16.03
N VAL A 118 -16.82 13.19 -15.93
CA VAL A 118 -16.22 12.73 -14.67
C VAL A 118 -15.10 13.70 -14.34
N ILE A 119 -15.31 14.53 -13.31
CA ILE A 119 -14.29 15.48 -12.87
C ILE A 119 -13.47 14.83 -11.76
N PHE A 120 -12.15 14.86 -11.91
CA PHE A 120 -11.22 14.37 -10.90
C PHE A 120 -10.15 15.43 -10.64
N SER A 121 -10.35 16.22 -9.60
CA SER A 121 -9.56 17.41 -9.27
C SER A 121 -9.75 17.74 -7.79
N ASP A 122 -8.75 18.37 -7.17
CA ASP A 122 -8.88 19.00 -5.86
C ASP A 122 -8.89 20.53 -5.94
N GLY A 123 -9.15 21.14 -4.79
CA GLY A 123 -8.96 22.54 -4.44
C GLY A 123 -9.80 23.51 -5.28
N LEU A 124 -10.70 24.28 -4.67
CA LEU A 124 -11.53 25.23 -5.42
C LEU A 124 -10.74 26.26 -6.21
N GLU A 125 -9.60 26.76 -5.74
CA GLU A 125 -8.79 27.74 -6.48
C GLU A 125 -8.20 27.18 -7.78
N ARG A 126 -7.86 25.89 -7.79
CA ARG A 126 -7.20 25.21 -8.91
C ARG A 126 -8.11 24.17 -9.59
N HIS A 127 -9.36 24.11 -9.16
CA HIS A 127 -10.30 23.12 -9.64
C HIS A 127 -10.50 23.28 -11.13
N VAL A 128 -10.37 22.18 -11.88
CA VAL A 128 -10.41 22.20 -13.34
C VAL A 128 -11.69 22.80 -13.92
N ALA A 129 -12.78 22.76 -13.17
CA ALA A 129 -14.08 23.31 -13.57
C ALA A 129 -14.39 24.72 -13.06
N ARG A 130 -13.48 25.37 -12.32
CA ARG A 130 -13.73 26.66 -11.62
C ARG A 130 -14.25 27.75 -12.55
N GLU A 131 -13.62 27.89 -13.71
CA GLU A 131 -13.94 28.92 -14.71
C GLU A 131 -14.94 28.43 -15.77
N HIS A 132 -15.49 27.22 -15.62
CA HIS A 132 -16.31 26.55 -16.63
C HIS A 132 -17.71 26.17 -16.14
N LEU A 133 -18.22 26.95 -15.20
CA LEU A 133 -19.54 26.73 -14.59
C LEU A 133 -20.68 26.85 -15.61
N ALA A 134 -20.54 27.71 -16.63
CA ALA A 134 -21.55 27.89 -17.66
C ALA A 134 -21.73 26.61 -18.49
N GLU A 135 -20.62 25.99 -18.89
CA GLU A 135 -20.59 24.74 -19.64
C GLU A 135 -21.13 23.58 -18.79
N LEU A 136 -20.79 23.53 -17.50
CA LEU A 136 -21.35 22.55 -16.57
C LEU A 136 -22.87 22.65 -16.44
N ARG A 137 -23.39 23.88 -16.30
CA ARG A 137 -24.84 24.12 -16.25
C ARG A 137 -25.52 23.68 -17.54
N GLN A 138 -24.91 23.98 -18.69
CA GLN A 138 -25.43 23.53 -19.98
C GLN A 138 -25.44 22.00 -20.10
N HIS A 139 -24.37 21.33 -19.67
CA HIS A 139 -24.25 19.87 -19.69
C HIS A 139 -25.34 19.21 -18.84
N VAL A 140 -25.50 19.65 -17.59
CA VAL A 140 -26.51 19.09 -16.69
C VAL A 140 -27.94 19.46 -17.10
N ALA A 141 -28.16 20.65 -17.66
CA ALA A 141 -29.47 21.05 -18.19
C ALA A 141 -29.88 20.20 -19.40
N ALA A 142 -28.92 19.65 -20.15
CA ALA A 142 -29.17 18.68 -21.22
C ALA A 142 -29.52 17.26 -20.71
N GLY A 143 -29.63 17.07 -19.39
CA GLY A 143 -29.97 15.78 -18.78
C GLY A 143 -28.81 14.80 -18.68
N LYS A 144 -27.59 15.26 -18.94
CA LYS A 144 -26.39 14.42 -19.00
C LYS A 144 -25.80 14.16 -17.61
N GLY A 145 -25.08 13.04 -17.48
CA GLY A 145 -24.53 12.58 -16.20
C GLY A 145 -23.32 13.41 -15.74
N LEU A 146 -23.15 13.49 -14.42
CA LEU A 146 -22.01 14.17 -13.79
C LEU A 146 -21.48 13.34 -12.62
N ALA A 147 -20.21 12.98 -12.64
CA ALA A 147 -19.53 12.39 -11.50
C ALA A 147 -18.39 13.29 -11.03
N VAL A 148 -18.19 13.34 -9.71
CA VAL A 148 -17.06 14.04 -9.10
C VAL A 148 -16.32 13.08 -8.21
N LEU A 149 -15.06 12.84 -8.58
CA LEU A 149 -14.10 12.04 -7.83
C LEU A 149 -13.21 12.97 -7.03
N HIS A 150 -12.85 12.55 -5.83
CA HIS A 150 -12.06 13.34 -4.88
C HIS A 150 -12.71 14.69 -4.59
N PHE A 151 -13.73 14.64 -3.73
CA PHE A 151 -14.62 15.75 -3.43
C PHE A 151 -14.00 16.89 -2.57
N ALA A 152 -12.71 17.18 -2.76
CA ALA A 152 -11.89 18.11 -2.00
C ALA A 152 -11.98 19.55 -2.52
N LEU A 153 -13.08 20.25 -2.24
CA LEU A 153 -13.34 21.59 -2.77
C LEU A 153 -12.99 22.69 -1.74
N GLU A 154 -11.73 23.14 -1.73
CA GLU A 154 -11.24 24.15 -0.76
C GLU A 154 -10.72 25.45 -1.39
N PRO A 155 -11.09 26.66 -0.90
CA PRO A 155 -12.07 26.95 0.15
C PRO A 155 -13.51 27.13 -0.40
N SER A 156 -14.47 26.42 0.18
CA SER A 156 -15.92 26.56 -0.06
C SER A 156 -16.50 27.53 0.99
N PRO A 157 -17.56 28.32 0.73
CA PRO A 157 -18.52 28.26 -0.37
C PRO A 157 -18.14 29.08 -1.61
N GLY A 158 -18.80 28.78 -2.72
CA GLY A 158 -18.69 29.52 -3.98
C GLY A 158 -19.59 28.92 -5.07
N PRO A 159 -19.74 29.59 -6.22
CA PRO A 159 -20.70 29.19 -7.27
C PRO A 159 -20.55 27.75 -7.75
N LEU A 160 -19.32 27.23 -7.80
CA LEU A 160 -19.06 25.83 -8.15
C LEU A 160 -19.48 24.87 -7.03
N ALA A 161 -19.20 25.19 -5.77
CA ALA A 161 -19.59 24.34 -4.64
C ALA A 161 -21.13 24.26 -4.50
N ASP A 162 -21.83 25.38 -4.73
CA ASP A 162 -23.29 25.39 -4.73
C ASP A 162 -23.86 24.59 -5.90
N PHE A 163 -23.27 24.72 -7.09
CA PHE A 163 -23.64 23.89 -8.24
C PHE A 163 -23.46 22.39 -7.96
N LEU A 164 -22.38 21.99 -7.30
CA LEU A 164 -22.13 20.59 -6.97
C LEU A 164 -23.07 20.09 -5.86
N LEU A 165 -23.44 20.92 -4.90
CA LEU A 165 -24.51 20.58 -3.95
C LEU A 165 -25.84 20.33 -4.66
N GLU A 166 -26.19 21.17 -5.63
CA GLU A 166 -27.45 21.08 -6.37
C GLU A 166 -27.50 19.89 -7.34
N ASN A 167 -26.37 19.50 -7.93
CA ASN A 167 -26.35 18.55 -9.06
C ASN A 167 -25.63 17.23 -8.77
N VAL A 168 -24.78 17.19 -7.73
CA VAL A 168 -24.10 15.96 -7.25
C VAL A 168 -24.58 15.59 -5.85
N GLY A 169 -25.23 16.52 -5.14
CA GLY A 169 -25.86 16.24 -3.84
C GLY A 169 -24.96 16.47 -2.63
N GLY A 170 -23.72 16.92 -2.81
CA GLY A 170 -22.76 17.17 -1.73
C GLY A 170 -22.01 18.49 -1.86
N ARG A 171 -21.50 19.06 -0.76
CA ARG A 171 -20.44 20.09 -0.77
C ARG A 171 -19.52 19.97 0.45
N PHE A 172 -18.25 20.30 0.28
CA PHE A 172 -17.30 20.49 1.38
C PHE A 172 -17.51 21.86 2.04
N GLU A 173 -17.31 21.96 3.35
CA GLU A 173 -17.35 23.24 4.09
C GLU A 173 -16.10 23.37 4.98
N PRO A 174 -15.21 24.37 4.80
CA PRO A 174 -13.91 24.44 5.46
C PRO A 174 -13.93 24.45 6.99
N ASP A 175 -14.97 25.03 7.59
CA ASP A 175 -15.11 25.12 9.06
C ASP A 175 -15.79 23.88 9.68
N TRP A 176 -16.20 22.93 8.84
CA TRP A 176 -17.11 21.84 9.23
C TRP A 176 -16.61 20.46 8.79
N SER A 177 -16.12 20.35 7.56
CA SER A 177 -15.65 19.13 6.94
C SER A 177 -14.17 18.86 7.29
N VAL A 178 -13.80 17.59 7.32
CA VAL A 178 -12.44 17.13 7.65
C VAL A 178 -11.95 16.13 6.61
N ASN A 179 -10.63 16.04 6.47
CA ASN A 179 -9.94 15.19 5.49
C ASN A 179 -8.71 14.48 6.09
N PRO A 180 -8.86 13.72 7.19
CA PRO A 180 -7.74 12.98 7.74
C PRO A 180 -7.37 11.80 6.84
N VAL A 181 -6.10 11.40 6.87
CA VAL A 181 -5.67 10.10 6.34
C VAL A 181 -5.95 9.04 7.40
N TRP A 182 -6.72 8.03 7.03
CA TRP A 182 -6.98 6.89 7.92
C TRP A 182 -7.30 5.63 7.12
N LYS A 183 -7.10 4.49 7.77
CA LYS A 183 -7.40 3.19 7.20
C LYS A 183 -8.87 2.87 7.40
N LEU A 184 -9.60 2.78 6.30
CA LEU A 184 -10.97 2.32 6.31
C LEU A 184 -11.01 0.84 6.67
N GLU A 185 -11.68 0.53 7.77
CA GLU A 185 -11.92 -0.83 8.23
C GLU A 185 -13.43 -1.02 8.36
N HIS A 186 -13.93 -2.16 7.89
CA HIS A 186 -15.35 -2.52 7.96
C HIS A 186 -16.31 -1.50 7.29
N PRO A 187 -16.18 -1.28 5.96
CA PRO A 187 -17.08 -0.38 5.25
C PRO A 187 -18.54 -0.81 5.37
N ILE A 188 -19.42 0.16 5.56
CA ILE A 188 -20.86 0.01 5.39
C ILE A 188 -21.17 0.26 3.92
N VAL A 189 -21.47 -0.81 3.20
CA VAL A 189 -21.81 -0.76 1.78
C VAL A 189 -23.33 -0.75 1.65
N GLY A 190 -23.88 0.35 1.11
CA GLY A 190 -25.33 0.51 0.93
C GLY A 190 -25.87 -0.41 -0.18
N SER A 191 -27.15 -0.78 -0.10
CA SER A 191 -27.80 -1.57 -1.17
C SER A 191 -28.17 -0.66 -2.34
N HIS A 192 -27.41 -0.71 -3.44
CA HIS A 192 -27.66 0.06 -4.65
C HIS A 192 -27.06 -0.63 -5.88
N GLU A 193 -27.45 -0.26 -7.10
CA GLU A 193 -26.83 -0.82 -8.31
C GLU A 193 -25.31 -0.58 -8.37
N VAL A 194 -24.88 0.58 -7.86
CA VAL A 194 -23.47 0.98 -7.78
C VAL A 194 -22.65 0.07 -6.87
N THR A 195 -23.27 -0.68 -5.95
CA THR A 195 -22.56 -1.57 -5.03
C THR A 195 -22.60 -3.05 -5.45
N ARG A 196 -23.14 -3.36 -6.63
CA ARG A 196 -23.13 -4.73 -7.18
C ARG A 196 -21.70 -5.28 -7.27
N GLY A 197 -21.48 -6.46 -6.67
CA GLY A 197 -20.19 -7.15 -6.63
C GLY A 197 -19.11 -6.49 -5.79
N VAL A 198 -19.40 -5.37 -5.10
CA VAL A 198 -18.45 -4.71 -4.20
C VAL A 198 -18.38 -5.53 -2.91
N MET A 199 -17.25 -6.21 -2.72
CA MET A 199 -16.95 -6.94 -1.48
C MET A 199 -16.42 -5.97 -0.41
N PRO A 200 -16.43 -6.34 0.88
CA PRO A 200 -15.74 -5.55 1.90
C PRO A 200 -14.25 -5.41 1.56
N PHE A 201 -13.70 -4.20 1.76
CA PHE A 201 -12.29 -3.90 1.54
C PHE A 201 -11.72 -3.11 2.72
N SER A 202 -10.39 -3.02 2.79
CA SER A 202 -9.69 -2.24 3.81
C SER A 202 -8.49 -1.53 3.22
N LEU A 203 -8.56 -0.21 3.17
CA LEU A 203 -7.54 0.62 2.51
C LEU A 203 -7.35 1.95 3.23
N GLU A 204 -6.13 2.46 3.16
CA GLU A 204 -5.77 3.78 3.68
C GLU A 204 -5.91 4.82 2.55
N ASP A 205 -6.64 5.88 2.83
CA ASP A 205 -6.79 7.02 1.91
C ASP A 205 -7.01 8.30 2.72
N GLU A 206 -6.93 9.42 2.02
CA GLU A 206 -7.46 10.69 2.48
C GLU A 206 -8.96 10.70 2.25
N TRP A 207 -9.72 10.49 3.32
CA TRP A 207 -11.17 10.39 3.27
C TRP A 207 -11.81 11.67 3.79
N TYR A 208 -12.55 12.35 2.92
CA TYR A 208 -13.36 13.51 3.32
C TYR A 208 -14.65 13.04 3.96
N PHE A 209 -15.02 13.64 5.08
CA PHE A 209 -16.30 13.40 5.72
C PHE A 209 -16.80 14.63 6.49
N HIS A 210 -17.97 14.51 7.13
CA HIS A 210 -18.75 15.67 7.56
C HIS A 210 -19.01 16.62 6.38
N LEU A 211 -19.40 16.08 5.22
CA LEU A 211 -19.83 16.90 4.09
C LEU A 211 -21.27 17.39 4.32
N ARG A 212 -21.66 18.48 3.67
CA ARG A 212 -23.08 18.82 3.55
C ARG A 212 -23.69 18.02 2.43
N PHE A 213 -24.86 17.45 2.69
CA PHE A 213 -25.60 16.70 1.70
C PHE A 213 -27.01 17.26 1.50
N ARG A 214 -27.48 17.09 0.28
CA ARG A 214 -28.90 17.18 -0.08
C ARG A 214 -29.67 16.02 0.57
N PRO A 215 -30.95 16.20 0.96
CA PRO A 215 -31.76 15.10 1.48
C PRO A 215 -31.95 13.93 0.50
N GLU A 216 -31.82 14.18 -0.80
CA GLU A 216 -32.08 13.20 -1.86
C GLU A 216 -30.88 12.28 -2.17
N ILE A 217 -29.76 12.40 -1.46
CA ILE A 217 -28.65 11.46 -1.67
C ILE A 217 -28.99 10.05 -1.16
N VAL A 218 -28.41 9.05 -1.80
CA VAL A 218 -28.36 7.68 -1.27
C VAL A 218 -26.89 7.37 -0.96
N PRO A 219 -26.53 7.21 0.33
CA PRO A 219 -25.21 6.75 0.71
C PRO A 219 -24.95 5.34 0.16
N VAL A 220 -23.83 5.15 -0.53
CA VAL A 220 -23.42 3.83 -1.07
C VAL A 220 -22.15 3.29 -0.41
N LEU A 221 -21.35 4.17 0.19
CA LEU A 221 -20.24 3.81 1.08
C LEU A 221 -20.26 4.72 2.30
N GLN A 222 -20.29 4.11 3.48
CA GLN A 222 -20.11 4.78 4.75
C GLN A 222 -19.10 4.03 5.61
N ALA A 223 -18.61 4.69 6.66
CA ALA A 223 -17.75 4.05 7.65
C ALA A 223 -17.84 4.79 8.99
N HIS A 224 -17.22 4.21 10.02
CA HIS A 224 -17.06 4.85 11.33
C HIS A 224 -15.59 5.26 11.50
N PRO A 225 -15.22 6.52 11.18
CA PRO A 225 -13.87 7.00 11.44
C PRO A 225 -13.60 6.96 12.95
N PRO A 226 -12.44 6.46 13.39
CA PRO A 226 -12.11 6.49 14.80
C PRO A 226 -11.79 7.92 15.25
N VAL A 227 -12.06 8.26 16.51
CA VAL A 227 -11.98 9.65 17.01
C VAL A 227 -10.54 10.22 16.97
N ASP A 228 -9.55 9.34 17.09
CA ASP A 228 -8.12 9.68 17.11
C ASP A 228 -7.59 10.19 15.76
N VAL A 229 -8.26 9.87 14.64
CA VAL A 229 -7.88 10.35 13.30
C VAL A 229 -8.03 11.86 13.15
N LEU A 230 -8.80 12.51 14.02
CA LEU A 230 -8.94 13.96 13.98
C LEU A 230 -7.63 14.65 14.34
N GLY A 231 -6.66 14.03 15.02
CA GLY A 231 -5.46 14.72 15.50
C GLY A 231 -5.77 15.75 16.60
N GLU A 232 -4.74 16.18 17.33
CA GLU A 232 -4.92 17.05 18.51
C GLU A 232 -4.88 18.55 18.16
N ASP A 233 -4.17 18.96 17.10
CA ASP A 233 -3.88 20.37 16.81
C ASP A 233 -4.10 20.74 15.34
N GLY A 234 -5.21 21.46 15.07
CA GLY A 234 -5.53 22.06 13.77
C GLY A 234 -6.92 22.72 13.79
N PRO A 235 -7.16 23.79 13.01
CA PRO A 235 -8.46 24.49 13.02
C PRO A 235 -9.66 23.60 12.64
N ARG A 236 -9.43 22.49 11.92
CA ARG A 236 -10.46 21.53 11.47
C ARG A 236 -10.69 20.36 12.42
N SER A 237 -9.69 19.97 13.20
CA SER A 237 -9.74 18.80 14.12
C SER A 237 -10.38 19.09 15.48
N GLY A 238 -10.46 20.37 15.83
CA GLY A 238 -11.09 20.87 17.05
C GLY A 238 -12.61 21.01 16.99
N ASN A 239 -13.28 20.72 15.85
CA ASN A 239 -14.71 20.92 15.70
C ASN A 239 -15.52 20.02 16.67
N PRO A 240 -16.23 20.59 17.67
CA PRO A 240 -16.94 19.81 18.67
C PRO A 240 -18.07 18.95 18.09
N THR A 241 -18.70 19.39 17.00
CA THR A 241 -19.77 18.65 16.34
C THR A 241 -19.24 17.41 15.64
N VAL A 242 -18.10 17.52 14.95
CA VAL A 242 -17.43 16.36 14.33
C VAL A 242 -17.03 15.35 15.39
N ARG A 243 -16.39 15.83 16.47
CA ARG A 243 -15.97 14.96 17.58
C ARG A 243 -17.17 14.28 18.25
N ALA A 244 -18.27 14.99 18.46
CA ALA A 244 -19.48 14.42 19.06
C ALA A 244 -20.09 13.32 18.18
N ALA A 245 -20.19 13.55 16.86
CA ALA A 245 -20.69 12.56 15.91
C ALA A 245 -19.81 11.30 15.88
N LEU A 246 -18.47 11.46 15.81
CA LEU A 246 -17.55 10.32 15.86
C LEU A 246 -17.61 9.58 17.21
N THR A 247 -17.73 10.31 18.32
CA THR A 247 -17.85 9.71 19.66
C THR A 247 -19.16 8.94 19.81
N ALA A 248 -20.25 9.42 19.18
CA ALA A 248 -21.52 8.73 19.12
C ALA A 248 -21.52 7.52 18.16
N GLY A 249 -20.43 7.30 17.40
CA GLY A 249 -20.35 6.25 16.41
C GLY A 249 -21.23 6.51 15.19
N GLU A 250 -21.46 7.77 14.82
CA GLU A 250 -22.28 8.08 13.64
C GLU A 250 -21.55 7.71 12.34
N PRO A 251 -22.18 6.94 11.44
CA PRO A 251 -21.56 6.57 10.18
C PRO A 251 -21.42 7.79 9.27
N GLN A 252 -20.24 7.93 8.69
CA GLN A 252 -19.89 9.03 7.80
C GLN A 252 -19.96 8.58 6.34
N THR A 253 -20.60 9.38 5.48
CA THR A 253 -20.74 9.10 4.05
C THR A 253 -19.48 9.45 3.27
N LEU A 254 -18.94 8.47 2.54
CA LEU A 254 -17.71 8.56 1.74
C LEU A 254 -17.96 8.40 0.24
N ALA A 255 -19.07 7.77 -0.12
CA ALA A 255 -19.56 7.71 -1.49
C ALA A 255 -21.08 7.75 -1.50
N TRP A 256 -21.66 8.43 -2.47
CA TRP A 256 -23.11 8.55 -2.60
C TRP A 256 -23.53 8.66 -4.06
N VAL A 257 -24.80 8.38 -4.30
CA VAL A 257 -25.47 8.70 -5.56
C VAL A 257 -26.53 9.77 -5.32
N PHE A 258 -26.81 10.55 -6.35
CA PHE A 258 -27.86 11.54 -6.37
C PHE A 258 -28.65 11.39 -7.67
N GLU A 259 -29.98 11.26 -7.57
CA GLU A 259 -30.86 11.17 -8.74
C GLU A 259 -32.00 12.18 -8.63
N GLN A 260 -32.14 13.04 -9.64
CA GLN A 260 -33.22 14.01 -9.69
C GLN A 260 -33.66 14.30 -11.12
N ASN A 261 -34.95 14.15 -11.40
CA ASN A 261 -35.54 14.35 -12.73
C ASN A 261 -34.85 13.50 -13.81
N GLY A 262 -34.55 12.23 -13.47
CA GLY A 262 -33.87 11.30 -14.38
C GLY A 262 -32.40 11.61 -14.63
N ARG A 263 -31.79 12.59 -13.95
CA ARG A 263 -30.34 12.84 -13.98
C ARG A 263 -29.66 12.04 -12.88
N ARG A 264 -28.54 11.40 -13.20
CA ARG A 264 -27.74 10.62 -12.24
C ARG A 264 -26.41 11.29 -11.98
N ALA A 265 -26.00 11.30 -10.71
CA ALA A 265 -24.69 11.78 -10.30
C ALA A 265 -24.07 10.86 -9.24
N PHE A 266 -22.75 10.76 -9.28
CA PHE A 266 -21.95 9.98 -8.34
C PHE A 266 -20.90 10.86 -7.69
N GLY A 267 -20.88 10.87 -6.36
CA GLY A 267 -19.89 11.59 -5.56
C GLY A 267 -19.03 10.62 -4.77
N PHE A 268 -17.72 10.87 -4.76
CA PHE A 268 -16.75 10.03 -4.07
C PHE A 268 -15.65 10.87 -3.41
N THR A 269 -15.32 10.55 -2.16
CA THR A 269 -14.35 11.36 -1.40
C THR A 269 -12.90 10.92 -1.56
N GLY A 270 -12.64 9.64 -1.86
CA GLY A 270 -11.26 9.15 -2.01
C GLY A 270 -10.53 9.77 -3.20
N GLY A 271 -9.25 10.11 -2.99
CA GLY A 271 -8.42 10.83 -3.96
C GLY A 271 -7.28 10.02 -4.55
N HIS A 272 -6.83 8.96 -3.89
CA HIS A 272 -5.59 8.29 -4.24
C HIS A 272 -5.81 6.99 -5.03
N PHE A 273 -6.62 7.03 -6.10
CA PHE A 273 -6.93 5.86 -6.93
C PHE A 273 -5.70 5.05 -7.33
N HIS A 274 -4.62 5.72 -7.73
CA HIS A 274 -3.37 5.06 -8.13
C HIS A 274 -2.76 4.19 -7.01
N ARG A 275 -2.91 4.57 -5.73
CA ARG A 275 -2.45 3.77 -4.57
C ARG A 275 -3.35 2.58 -4.30
N ASN A 276 -4.65 2.81 -4.46
CA ASN A 276 -5.70 1.91 -4.01
C ASN A 276 -6.22 1.00 -5.12
N TRP A 277 -5.75 1.18 -6.37
CA TRP A 277 -6.25 0.46 -7.55
C TRP A 277 -6.09 -1.06 -7.50
N ALA A 278 -5.13 -1.55 -6.72
CA ALA A 278 -4.92 -2.97 -6.53
C ALA A 278 -6.07 -3.65 -5.77
N ASP A 279 -6.87 -2.89 -5.01
CA ASP A 279 -8.06 -3.40 -4.34
C ASP A 279 -9.23 -3.48 -5.34
N GLU A 280 -9.65 -4.70 -5.63
CA GLU A 280 -10.66 -4.98 -6.64
C GLU A 280 -12.03 -4.41 -6.26
N ALA A 281 -12.39 -4.42 -4.98
CA ALA A 281 -13.70 -3.97 -4.53
C ALA A 281 -13.80 -2.44 -4.52
N PHE A 282 -12.75 -1.75 -4.08
CA PHE A 282 -12.62 -0.30 -4.23
C PHE A 282 -12.74 0.12 -5.69
N ARG A 283 -11.96 -0.51 -6.58
CA ARG A 283 -11.99 -0.23 -8.01
C ARG A 283 -13.40 -0.45 -8.59
N ARG A 284 -14.05 -1.57 -8.23
CA ARG A 284 -15.40 -1.90 -8.69
C ARG A 284 -16.43 -0.87 -8.25
N LEU A 285 -16.38 -0.40 -7.01
CA LEU A 285 -17.29 0.64 -6.51
C LEU A 285 -17.25 1.89 -7.39
N VAL A 286 -16.04 2.32 -7.73
CA VAL A 286 -15.80 3.55 -8.51
C VAL A 286 -16.25 3.36 -9.96
N LEU A 287 -15.85 2.26 -10.59
CA LEU A 287 -16.25 1.95 -11.97
C LEU A 287 -17.78 1.81 -12.09
N ASN A 288 -18.41 1.12 -11.13
CA ASN A 288 -19.86 1.01 -11.07
C ASN A 288 -20.54 2.38 -10.95
N GLY A 289 -20.01 3.27 -10.11
CA GLY A 289 -20.50 4.64 -9.94
C GLY A 289 -20.51 5.40 -11.27
N ILE A 290 -19.38 5.35 -11.98
CA ILE A 290 -19.21 6.02 -13.28
C ILE A 290 -20.14 5.43 -14.35
N VAL A 291 -20.21 4.10 -14.47
CA VAL A 291 -21.10 3.41 -15.43
C VAL A 291 -22.57 3.72 -15.14
N TRP A 292 -22.97 3.73 -13.87
CA TRP A 292 -24.33 4.05 -13.47
C TRP A 292 -24.71 5.51 -13.77
N THR A 293 -23.78 6.45 -13.57
CA THR A 293 -23.91 7.86 -13.97
C THR A 293 -24.11 8.01 -15.48
N ALA A 294 -23.57 7.10 -16.28
CA ALA A 294 -23.77 7.04 -17.74
C ALA A 294 -25.12 6.45 -18.17
N HIS A 295 -26.04 6.20 -17.23
CA HIS A 295 -27.30 5.50 -17.47
C HIS A 295 -27.14 4.08 -18.04
N ALA A 296 -25.92 3.54 -18.03
CA ALA A 296 -25.64 2.16 -18.39
C ALA A 296 -25.95 1.22 -17.22
N ALA A 297 -26.37 -0.01 -17.55
CA ALA A 297 -26.69 -1.01 -16.54
C ALA A 297 -25.42 -1.56 -15.90
N VAL A 298 -25.27 -1.39 -14.58
CA VAL A 298 -24.17 -2.01 -13.83
C VAL A 298 -24.39 -3.53 -13.79
N PRO A 299 -23.43 -4.36 -14.25
CA PRO A 299 -23.58 -5.81 -14.24
C PRO A 299 -23.86 -6.37 -12.84
N PRO A 300 -24.53 -7.54 -12.69
CA PRO A 300 -24.79 -8.14 -11.38
C PRO A 300 -23.53 -8.38 -10.52
N GLY A 301 -22.40 -8.70 -11.15
CA GLY A 301 -21.09 -8.85 -10.49
C GLY A 301 -20.26 -7.56 -10.41
N GLY A 302 -20.83 -6.42 -10.82
CA GLY A 302 -20.12 -5.16 -11.00
C GLY A 302 -19.20 -5.14 -12.22
N VAL A 303 -18.63 -3.98 -12.50
CA VAL A 303 -17.64 -3.76 -13.55
C VAL A 303 -16.29 -4.30 -13.07
N THR A 304 -15.60 -5.06 -13.91
CA THR A 304 -14.27 -5.61 -13.64
C THR A 304 -13.22 -4.98 -14.54
N SER A 305 -11.98 -4.93 -14.08
CA SER A 305 -10.85 -4.45 -14.87
C SER A 305 -9.59 -5.27 -14.54
N SER A 306 -8.71 -5.38 -15.50
CA SER A 306 -7.37 -5.96 -15.40
C SER A 306 -6.27 -4.89 -15.51
N ALA A 307 -6.66 -3.62 -15.72
CA ALA A 307 -5.76 -2.48 -15.76
C ALA A 307 -4.83 -2.47 -14.52
N PRO A 308 -3.51 -2.48 -14.73
CA PRO A 308 -2.55 -2.63 -13.66
C PRO A 308 -2.53 -1.39 -12.75
N ALA A 309 -2.32 -1.60 -11.46
CA ALA A 309 -2.10 -0.50 -10.53
C ALA A 309 -0.81 0.26 -10.87
N LEU A 310 -0.86 1.59 -10.78
CA LEU A 310 0.31 2.44 -10.99
C LEU A 310 1.17 2.50 -9.72
N PRO A 311 2.48 2.73 -9.84
CA PRO A 311 3.32 3.02 -8.68
C PRO A 311 2.82 4.27 -7.94
N ARG A 312 2.73 4.16 -6.62
CA ARG A 312 2.41 5.20 -5.65
C ARG A 312 3.50 6.25 -5.62
N PHE A 313 4.76 5.84 -5.54
CA PHE A 313 5.88 6.76 -5.53
C PHE A 313 6.46 6.95 -6.94
N ALA A 314 7.17 8.07 -7.14
CA ALA A 314 7.74 8.36 -8.46
C ALA A 314 8.87 7.39 -8.83
N THR A 315 9.59 6.88 -7.83
CA THR A 315 10.75 6.02 -8.02
C THR A 315 10.73 4.84 -7.06
N ILE A 316 11.30 3.72 -7.51
CA ILE A 316 11.51 2.54 -6.67
C ILE A 316 12.35 2.86 -5.42
N ASP A 317 13.28 3.81 -5.52
CA ASP A 317 14.13 4.27 -4.42
C ASP A 317 13.31 4.93 -3.30
N GLU A 318 12.31 5.75 -3.66
CA GLU A 318 11.38 6.34 -2.70
C GLU A 318 10.48 5.27 -2.06
N ALA A 319 9.96 4.32 -2.84
CA ALA A 319 9.19 3.19 -2.32
C ALA A 319 9.98 2.37 -1.29
N ILE A 320 11.25 2.07 -1.59
CA ILE A 320 12.17 1.39 -0.66
C ILE A 320 12.41 2.22 0.60
N ALA A 321 12.58 3.54 0.46
CA ALA A 321 12.78 4.42 1.60
C ALA A 321 11.57 4.42 2.56
N ARG A 322 10.36 4.30 2.01
CA ARG A 322 9.08 4.26 2.74
C ARG A 322 8.65 2.86 3.19
N ASP A 323 9.43 1.83 2.89
CA ASP A 323 9.10 0.41 3.18
C ASP A 323 7.82 -0.10 2.48
N ASP A 324 7.48 0.46 1.33
CA ASP A 324 6.27 0.08 0.60
C ASP A 324 6.57 -1.08 -0.36
N LEU A 325 6.54 -2.31 0.19
CA LEU A 325 6.81 -3.54 -0.57
C LEU A 325 5.90 -3.69 -1.79
N ALA A 326 4.61 -3.39 -1.64
CA ALA A 326 3.64 -3.48 -2.73
C ALA A 326 4.01 -2.51 -3.86
N ASP A 327 4.49 -1.31 -3.52
CA ASP A 327 4.90 -0.34 -4.52
C ASP A 327 6.22 -0.70 -5.22
N VAL A 328 7.17 -1.30 -4.48
CA VAL A 328 8.36 -1.90 -5.09
C VAL A 328 7.97 -2.98 -6.10
N GLN A 329 7.01 -3.84 -5.77
CA GLN A 329 6.50 -4.87 -6.71
C GLN A 329 5.91 -4.23 -7.98
N ARG A 330 5.13 -3.14 -7.86
CA ARG A 330 4.59 -2.43 -9.03
C ARG A 330 5.67 -1.84 -9.91
N HIS A 331 6.68 -1.20 -9.32
CA HIS A 331 7.83 -0.69 -10.07
C HIS A 331 8.55 -1.81 -10.84
N LEU A 332 8.75 -2.97 -10.21
CA LEU A 332 9.40 -4.11 -10.84
C LEU A 332 8.52 -4.77 -11.90
N ALA A 333 7.20 -4.81 -11.73
CA ALA A 333 6.28 -5.32 -12.73
C ALA A 333 6.28 -4.47 -14.02
N LEU A 334 6.36 -3.13 -13.87
CA LEU A 334 6.45 -2.21 -15.01
C LEU A 334 7.83 -2.18 -15.65
N ASN A 335 8.89 -2.30 -14.86
CA ASN A 335 10.26 -2.34 -15.36
C ASN A 335 11.14 -3.26 -14.49
N PRO A 336 11.24 -4.56 -14.86
CA PRO A 336 12.03 -5.54 -14.11
C PRO A 336 13.51 -5.19 -13.98
N THR A 337 14.05 -4.38 -14.91
CA THR A 337 15.47 -3.98 -14.89
C THR A 337 15.83 -3.06 -13.72
N LEU A 338 14.83 -2.43 -13.10
CA LEU A 338 15.02 -1.56 -11.92
C LEU A 338 15.63 -2.32 -10.74
N ALA A 339 15.41 -3.64 -10.60
CA ALA A 339 16.07 -4.43 -9.56
C ALA A 339 17.60 -4.33 -9.61
N ARG A 340 18.17 -4.17 -10.81
CA ARG A 340 19.62 -4.10 -11.05
C ARG A 340 20.18 -2.70 -10.89
N HIS A 341 19.45 -1.68 -11.31
CA HIS A 341 19.89 -0.28 -11.30
C HIS A 341 18.76 0.64 -10.84
N GLY A 342 19.03 1.45 -9.81
CA GLY A 342 18.10 2.47 -9.32
C GLY A 342 18.21 3.75 -10.15
N ALA A 343 17.44 4.78 -9.81
CA ALA A 343 17.54 6.06 -10.49
C ALA A 343 18.92 6.72 -10.25
N ASN A 344 19.54 6.42 -9.11
CA ASN A 344 20.89 6.83 -8.79
C ASN A 344 21.89 5.69 -9.03
N ALA A 345 22.71 5.79 -10.09
CA ALA A 345 23.74 4.81 -10.43
C ALA A 345 24.78 4.57 -9.31
N ALA A 346 24.80 5.41 -8.27
CA ALA A 346 25.66 5.27 -7.09
C ALA A 346 25.35 4.06 -6.20
N LEU A 347 24.07 3.69 -6.10
CA LEU A 347 23.57 2.77 -5.08
C LEU A 347 22.37 2.00 -5.62
N ALA A 348 22.59 0.74 -6.00
CA ALA A 348 21.52 -0.10 -6.52
C ALA A 348 20.39 -0.29 -5.47
N PRO A 349 19.15 -0.56 -5.89
CA PRO A 349 18.00 -0.66 -4.99
C PRO A 349 18.19 -1.69 -3.87
N LEU A 350 18.87 -2.80 -4.18
CA LEU A 350 19.22 -3.81 -3.18
C LEU A 350 20.09 -3.23 -2.05
N HIS A 351 21.09 -2.41 -2.37
CA HIS A 351 21.91 -1.76 -1.35
C HIS A 351 21.08 -0.84 -0.46
N GLN A 352 20.15 -0.07 -1.04
CA GLN A 352 19.27 0.82 -0.28
C GLN A 352 18.36 0.02 0.67
N ALA A 353 17.76 -1.06 0.18
CA ALA A 353 16.91 -1.93 0.99
C ALA A 353 17.69 -2.52 2.17
N ILE A 354 18.91 -3.01 1.93
CA ILE A 354 19.76 -3.58 2.99
C ILE A 354 20.16 -2.49 4.00
N LEU A 355 20.68 -1.33 3.55
CA LEU A 355 21.10 -0.24 4.45
C LEU A 355 19.97 0.26 5.35
N ARG A 356 18.73 0.23 4.86
CA ARG A 356 17.52 0.60 5.61
C ARG A 356 16.89 -0.56 6.38
N ASN A 357 17.52 -1.74 6.36
CA ASN A 357 17.07 -2.97 7.00
C ASN A 357 15.66 -3.43 6.54
N ARG A 358 15.31 -3.21 5.27
CA ARG A 358 14.03 -3.63 4.67
C ARG A 358 14.11 -5.06 4.14
N THR A 359 14.08 -6.04 5.04
CA THR A 359 14.31 -7.46 4.71
C THR A 359 13.41 -7.97 3.58
N ALA A 360 12.08 -7.78 3.67
CA ALA A 360 11.15 -8.27 2.66
C ALA A 360 11.42 -7.68 1.27
N ILE A 361 11.74 -6.39 1.21
CA ILE A 361 12.08 -5.68 -0.03
C ILE A 361 13.42 -6.16 -0.59
N ALA A 362 14.43 -6.36 0.25
CA ALA A 362 15.72 -6.89 -0.19
C ALA A 362 15.59 -8.30 -0.80
N LEU A 363 14.78 -9.17 -0.17
CA LEU A 363 14.48 -10.51 -0.69
C LEU A 363 13.73 -10.45 -2.02
N LEU A 364 12.72 -9.58 -2.14
CA LEU A 364 12.00 -9.35 -3.40
C LEU A 364 12.94 -8.88 -4.52
N LEU A 365 13.84 -7.94 -4.23
CA LEU A 365 14.80 -7.43 -5.22
C LEU A 365 15.74 -8.54 -5.70
N LEU A 366 16.17 -9.43 -4.79
CA LEU A 366 16.98 -10.60 -5.12
C LEU A 366 16.21 -11.63 -5.96
N GLU A 367 14.92 -11.81 -5.72
CA GLU A 367 14.04 -12.62 -6.57
C GLU A 367 13.85 -12.01 -7.95
N ALA A 368 13.77 -10.68 -8.03
CA ALA A 368 13.67 -9.92 -9.27
C ALA A 368 15.01 -9.79 -10.03
N GLY A 369 16.07 -10.47 -9.58
CA GLY A 369 17.34 -10.55 -10.29
C GLY A 369 18.29 -9.37 -10.04
N ALA A 370 18.20 -8.73 -8.88
CA ALA A 370 19.27 -7.86 -8.38
C ALA A 370 20.59 -8.64 -8.25
N ASP A 371 21.70 -8.01 -8.62
CA ASP A 371 23.02 -8.65 -8.55
C ASP A 371 23.53 -8.68 -7.10
N ALA A 372 23.67 -9.90 -6.57
CA ALA A 372 24.16 -10.17 -5.21
C ALA A 372 25.64 -9.78 -4.99
N ASN A 373 26.38 -9.46 -6.05
CA ASN A 373 27.79 -9.09 -6.03
C ASN A 373 28.07 -7.65 -6.47
N ALA A 374 27.06 -6.88 -6.88
CA ALA A 374 27.26 -5.52 -7.37
C ALA A 374 27.92 -4.66 -6.28
N PRO A 375 29.08 -4.04 -6.51
CA PRO A 375 29.72 -3.20 -5.50
C PRO A 375 29.07 -1.81 -5.42
N ASP A 376 28.95 -1.26 -4.21
CA ASP A 376 28.71 0.17 -4.02
C ASP A 376 29.96 1.00 -4.35
N ARG A 377 29.86 2.33 -4.23
CA ARG A 377 31.01 3.23 -4.47
C ARG A 377 32.23 2.83 -3.64
N SER A 378 32.04 2.38 -2.39
CA SER A 378 33.09 1.94 -1.48
C SER A 378 33.57 0.50 -1.72
N ARG A 379 33.24 -0.11 -2.86
CA ARG A 379 33.51 -1.51 -3.19
C ARG A 379 32.86 -2.50 -2.23
N ARG A 380 31.89 -2.06 -1.41
CA ARG A 380 31.15 -2.96 -0.53
C ARG A 380 30.09 -3.67 -1.36
N THR A 381 30.10 -4.99 -1.33
CA THR A 381 29.03 -5.83 -1.90
C THR A 381 27.81 -5.87 -0.96
N PRO A 382 26.64 -6.34 -1.41
CA PRO A 382 25.48 -6.58 -0.56
C PRO A 382 25.78 -7.40 0.70
N LEU A 383 26.72 -8.36 0.64
CA LEU A 383 27.15 -9.14 1.81
C LEU A 383 27.78 -8.28 2.90
N HIS A 384 28.64 -7.32 2.52
CA HIS A 384 29.23 -6.38 3.49
C HIS A 384 28.13 -5.61 4.21
N LEU A 385 27.14 -5.13 3.46
CA LEU A 385 26.04 -4.36 4.01
C LEU A 385 25.12 -5.20 4.90
N ALA A 386 24.85 -6.45 4.54
CA ALA A 386 24.04 -7.35 5.34
C ALA A 386 24.69 -7.64 6.71
N VAL A 387 26.03 -7.81 6.72
CA VAL A 387 26.82 -7.91 7.96
C VAL A 387 26.77 -6.62 8.77
N GLU A 388 26.92 -5.47 8.11
CA GLU A 388 26.87 -4.17 8.79
C GLU A 388 25.53 -3.93 9.51
N ARG A 389 24.46 -4.51 8.98
CA ARG A 389 23.08 -4.41 9.47
C ARG A 389 22.63 -5.59 10.33
N ASP A 390 23.53 -6.56 10.57
CA ASP A 390 23.26 -7.77 11.34
C ASP A 390 22.01 -8.53 10.86
N ASN A 391 21.86 -8.67 9.54
CA ASN A 391 20.69 -9.26 8.92
C ASN A 391 21.01 -10.62 8.29
N LEU A 392 20.92 -11.69 9.11
CA LEU A 392 21.18 -13.07 8.69
C LEU A 392 20.28 -13.53 7.53
N PRO A 393 18.94 -13.28 7.53
CA PRO A 393 18.09 -13.68 6.40
C PRO A 393 18.54 -13.12 5.04
N ILE A 394 18.92 -11.84 4.98
CA ILE A 394 19.45 -11.25 3.75
C ILE A 394 20.79 -11.89 3.39
N LEU A 395 21.68 -12.08 4.37
CA LEU A 395 23.00 -12.68 4.14
C LEU A 395 22.88 -14.10 3.58
N GLU A 396 22.04 -14.95 4.14
CA GLU A 396 21.78 -16.30 3.65
C GLU A 396 21.17 -16.28 2.24
N ALA A 397 20.22 -15.39 1.98
CA ALA A 397 19.62 -15.24 0.66
C ALA A 397 20.60 -14.76 -0.42
N LEU A 398 21.58 -13.92 -0.05
CA LEU A 398 22.68 -13.50 -0.92
C LEU A 398 23.62 -14.67 -1.22
N LEU A 399 24.04 -15.42 -0.20
CA LEU A 399 24.93 -16.58 -0.35
C LEU A 399 24.28 -17.67 -1.21
N ALA A 400 22.99 -17.95 -0.99
CA ALA A 400 22.21 -18.88 -1.82
C ALA A 400 22.12 -18.46 -3.30
N ARG A 401 22.32 -17.18 -3.61
CA ARG A 401 22.35 -16.61 -4.96
C ARG A 401 23.76 -16.38 -5.51
N GLY A 402 24.77 -17.05 -4.92
CA GLY A 402 26.14 -17.01 -5.40
C GLY A 402 26.89 -15.71 -5.09
N ALA A 403 26.51 -15.01 -4.02
CA ALA A 403 27.32 -13.92 -3.51
C ALA A 403 28.71 -14.43 -3.07
N ARG A 404 29.76 -13.71 -3.43
CA ARG A 404 31.15 -14.07 -3.17
C ARG A 404 31.59 -13.59 -1.78
N PRO A 405 31.83 -14.48 -0.82
CA PRO A 405 32.03 -14.10 0.58
C PRO A 405 33.41 -13.51 0.90
N SER A 406 34.35 -13.54 -0.06
CA SER A 406 35.73 -13.03 0.09
C SER A 406 36.03 -11.78 -0.73
N GLU A 407 35.01 -11.14 -1.31
CA GLU A 407 35.21 -9.84 -1.98
C GLU A 407 35.69 -8.80 -0.98
N ARG A 408 36.62 -7.93 -1.44
CA ARG A 408 37.27 -6.93 -0.61
C ARG A 408 36.73 -5.53 -0.92
N ASP A 409 36.36 -4.79 0.13
CA ASP A 409 35.98 -3.38 0.03
C ASP A 409 37.21 -2.47 -0.18
N ARG A 410 37.00 -1.14 -0.12
CA ARG A 410 38.06 -0.14 -0.34
C ARG A 410 39.19 -0.15 0.68
N ILE A 411 39.02 -0.75 1.86
CA ILE A 411 40.08 -0.89 2.87
C ILE A 411 40.63 -2.32 2.93
N GLY A 412 40.26 -3.14 1.93
CA GLY A 412 40.67 -4.52 1.82
C GLY A 412 39.89 -5.46 2.73
N TRP A 413 38.84 -5.00 3.42
CA TRP A 413 38.06 -5.82 4.33
C TRP A 413 37.08 -6.69 3.55
N THR A 414 36.92 -7.93 4.00
CA THR A 414 35.87 -8.85 3.54
C THR A 414 34.65 -8.77 4.46
N PRO A 415 33.48 -9.31 4.09
CA PRO A 415 32.34 -9.44 5.01
C PRO A 415 32.70 -10.13 6.33
N LEU A 416 33.64 -11.09 6.32
CA LEU A 416 34.09 -11.77 7.53
C LEU A 416 34.92 -10.87 8.47
N HIS A 417 35.70 -9.92 7.93
CA HIS A 417 36.35 -8.89 8.75
C HIS A 417 35.30 -8.03 9.48
N HIS A 418 34.29 -7.55 8.75
CA HIS A 418 33.19 -6.78 9.34
C HIS A 418 32.43 -7.59 10.41
N ALA A 419 32.21 -8.88 10.18
CA ALA A 419 31.53 -9.75 11.13
C ALA A 419 32.35 -9.95 12.40
N ALA A 420 33.66 -10.16 12.26
CA ALA A 420 34.59 -10.32 13.38
C ALA A 420 34.74 -9.05 14.22
N ALA A 421 34.91 -7.89 13.57
CA ALA A 421 35.03 -6.59 14.22
C ALA A 421 33.77 -6.22 15.04
N LYS A 422 32.59 -6.68 14.59
CA LYS A 422 31.29 -6.38 15.21
C LYS A 422 30.69 -7.53 16.02
N ASP A 423 31.45 -8.61 16.23
CA ASP A 423 31.01 -9.83 16.92
C ASP A 423 29.69 -10.44 16.41
N ARG A 424 29.52 -10.50 15.08
CA ARG A 424 28.33 -11.09 14.44
C ARG A 424 28.54 -12.59 14.19
N LEU A 425 28.52 -13.37 15.28
CA LEU A 425 28.85 -14.80 15.26
C LEU A 425 28.07 -15.62 14.24
N ASP A 426 26.74 -15.48 14.19
CA ASP A 426 25.91 -16.27 13.29
C ASP A 426 26.20 -15.97 11.82
N LEU A 427 26.45 -14.69 11.51
CA LEU A 427 26.82 -14.25 10.16
C LEU A 427 28.22 -14.74 9.80
N ALA A 428 29.18 -14.71 10.73
CA ALA A 428 30.52 -15.26 10.53
C ALA A 428 30.46 -16.77 10.26
N ARG A 429 29.64 -17.53 11.00
CA ARG A 429 29.42 -18.97 10.75
C ARG A 429 28.84 -19.21 9.35
N ALA A 430 27.83 -18.43 8.95
CA ALA A 430 27.21 -18.56 7.63
C ALA A 430 28.19 -18.23 6.48
N LEU A 431 29.01 -17.20 6.65
CA LEU A 431 30.07 -16.82 5.70
C LEU A 431 31.13 -17.94 5.56
N LEU A 432 31.66 -18.44 6.68
CA LEU A 432 32.65 -19.52 6.68
C LEU A 432 32.10 -20.80 6.05
N LYS A 433 30.87 -21.19 6.42
CA LYS A 433 30.17 -22.34 5.82
C LYS A 433 30.01 -22.20 4.30
N SER A 434 29.92 -20.97 3.80
CA SER A 434 29.76 -20.66 2.38
C SER A 434 31.10 -20.39 1.67
N GLY A 435 32.22 -20.73 2.30
CA GLY A 435 33.56 -20.66 1.67
C GLY A 435 34.24 -19.30 1.79
N ALA A 436 33.88 -18.46 2.77
CA ALA A 436 34.69 -17.29 3.10
C ALA A 436 36.10 -17.72 3.48
N ASP A 437 37.11 -17.20 2.80
CA ASP A 437 38.51 -17.36 3.17
C ASP A 437 38.84 -16.54 4.44
N PRO A 438 39.12 -17.19 5.58
CA PRO A 438 39.40 -16.48 6.82
C PRO A 438 40.85 -15.99 6.91
N MET A 439 41.69 -16.30 5.92
CA MET A 439 43.08 -15.83 5.83
C MET A 439 43.26 -14.62 4.89
N THR A 440 42.19 -14.12 4.27
CA THR A 440 42.26 -12.91 3.45
C THR A 440 42.76 -11.74 4.29
N LEU A 441 43.73 -10.99 3.77
CA LEU A 441 44.33 -9.85 4.45
C LEU A 441 43.64 -8.53 4.08
N SER A 442 43.38 -7.69 5.08
CA SER A 442 43.05 -6.28 4.90
C SER A 442 44.21 -5.50 4.29
N ASP A 443 43.98 -4.26 3.85
CA ASP A 443 45.07 -3.43 3.35
C ASP A 443 46.09 -3.07 4.44
N GLY A 444 45.71 -3.17 5.72
CA GLY A 444 46.60 -3.10 6.88
C GLY A 444 47.34 -4.41 7.18
N GLY A 445 47.12 -5.48 6.41
CA GLY A 445 47.74 -6.79 6.62
C GLY A 445 47.14 -7.63 7.74
N GLY A 446 46.04 -7.19 8.36
CA GLY A 446 45.33 -7.97 9.38
C GLY A 446 44.36 -8.98 8.75
N THR A 447 44.17 -10.12 9.41
CA THR A 447 43.10 -11.10 9.14
C THR A 447 41.85 -10.76 9.95
N PRO A 448 40.67 -11.38 9.69
CA PRO A 448 39.50 -11.26 10.57
C PRO A 448 39.80 -11.60 12.04
N LEU A 449 40.79 -12.44 12.33
CA LEU A 449 41.19 -12.78 13.70
C LEU A 449 41.80 -11.59 14.45
N HIS A 450 42.48 -10.68 13.75
CA HIS A 450 42.97 -9.43 14.34
C HIS A 450 41.80 -8.55 14.79
N GLU A 451 40.75 -8.46 13.97
CA GLU A 451 39.54 -7.70 14.30
C GLU A 451 38.73 -8.34 15.45
N ALA A 452 38.62 -9.68 15.47
CA ALA A 452 38.01 -10.42 16.58
C ALA A 452 38.76 -10.23 17.91
N ALA A 453 40.10 -10.15 17.83
CA ALA A 453 40.93 -9.89 19.00
C ALA A 453 40.71 -8.48 19.57
N ALA A 454 40.47 -7.48 18.71
CA ALA A 454 40.13 -6.12 19.12
C ALA A 454 38.70 -6.00 19.68
N SER A 455 37.74 -6.78 19.18
CA SER A 455 36.34 -6.75 19.65
C SER A 455 36.11 -7.50 20.97
N GLY A 456 37.01 -8.42 21.33
CA GLY A 456 37.05 -9.09 22.63
C GLY A 456 36.21 -10.37 22.75
N SER A 457 35.65 -10.85 21.64
CA SER A 457 34.82 -12.07 21.62
C SER A 457 35.65 -13.34 21.56
N ALA A 458 35.71 -14.08 22.68
CA ALA A 458 36.39 -15.36 22.75
C ALA A 458 35.76 -16.42 21.82
N GLU A 459 34.46 -16.33 21.56
CA GLU A 459 33.76 -17.24 20.67
C GLU A 459 34.09 -16.96 19.20
N MET A 460 34.19 -15.69 18.80
CA MET A 460 34.58 -15.31 17.45
C MET A 460 36.03 -15.72 17.18
N VAL A 461 36.91 -15.49 18.15
CA VAL A 461 38.30 -15.95 18.11
C VAL A 461 38.35 -17.48 17.92
N ARG A 462 37.62 -18.24 18.73
CA ARG A 462 37.55 -19.71 18.60
C ARG A 462 37.03 -20.14 17.23
N LEU A 463 35.94 -19.53 16.75
CA LEU A 463 35.37 -19.82 15.44
C LEU A 463 36.39 -19.64 14.30
N LEU A 464 37.18 -18.57 14.34
CA LEU A 464 38.19 -18.28 13.32
C LEU A 464 39.40 -19.21 13.43
N LEU A 465 39.84 -19.55 14.65
CA LEU A 465 40.89 -20.54 14.86
C LEU A 465 40.46 -21.94 14.38
N ASP A 466 39.23 -22.35 14.68
CA ASP A 466 38.64 -23.61 14.22
C ASP A 466 38.49 -23.64 12.68
N ALA A 467 38.35 -22.47 12.05
CA ALA A 467 38.37 -22.30 10.60
C ALA A 467 39.80 -22.31 10.00
N GLY A 468 40.83 -22.55 10.80
CA GLY A 468 42.22 -22.72 10.36
C GLY A 468 43.03 -21.43 10.22
N VAL A 469 42.61 -20.33 10.84
CA VAL A 469 43.38 -19.08 10.82
C VAL A 469 44.67 -19.23 11.62
N ASP A 470 45.80 -18.91 11.00
CA ASP A 470 47.11 -18.88 11.68
C ASP A 470 47.19 -17.66 12.60
N ALA A 471 47.20 -17.91 13.92
CA ALA A 471 47.28 -16.89 14.95
C ALA A 471 48.64 -16.17 15.00
N SER A 472 49.66 -16.67 14.29
CA SER A 472 50.99 -16.07 14.21
C SER A 472 51.15 -15.03 13.09
N VAL A 473 50.12 -14.84 12.25
CA VAL A 473 50.13 -13.80 11.22
C VAL A 473 50.35 -12.43 11.86
N VAL A 474 51.29 -11.68 11.29
CA VAL A 474 51.58 -10.29 11.68
C VAL A 474 51.01 -9.32 10.66
N SER A 475 50.36 -8.27 11.15
CA SER A 475 49.89 -7.17 10.32
C SER A 475 51.04 -6.33 9.76
N LYS A 476 50.75 -5.34 8.90
CA LYS A 476 51.77 -4.41 8.38
C LYS A 476 52.39 -3.52 9.47
N SER A 477 51.72 -3.34 10.62
CA SER A 477 52.31 -2.67 11.78
C SER A 477 53.15 -3.60 12.65
N GLY A 478 53.31 -4.87 12.26
CA GLY A 478 54.14 -5.84 12.94
C GLY A 478 53.50 -6.45 14.19
N VAL A 479 52.18 -6.38 14.33
CA VAL A 479 51.45 -6.91 15.48
C VAL A 479 50.62 -8.15 15.11
N THR A 480 50.57 -9.10 16.03
CA THR A 480 49.72 -10.30 15.98
C THR A 480 48.35 -10.03 16.59
N ALA A 481 47.38 -10.93 16.35
CA ALA A 481 46.07 -10.86 17.01
C ALA A 481 46.18 -10.93 18.55
N LEU A 482 47.13 -11.69 19.10
CA LEU A 482 47.32 -11.77 20.56
C LEU A 482 47.82 -10.45 21.15
N GLU A 483 48.70 -9.74 20.44
CA GLU A 483 49.18 -8.43 20.87
C GLU A 483 48.07 -7.39 20.84
N ILE A 484 47.22 -7.40 19.80
CA ILE A 484 46.01 -6.58 19.74
C ILE A 484 45.09 -6.88 20.93
N ALA A 485 44.80 -8.16 21.21
CA ALA A 485 43.94 -8.51 22.35
C ALA A 485 44.50 -7.98 23.69
N ARG A 486 45.83 -7.97 23.86
CA ARG A 486 46.51 -7.40 25.04
C ARG A 486 46.44 -5.88 25.09
N GLU A 487 46.66 -5.22 23.96
CA GLU A 487 46.57 -3.75 23.83
C GLU A 487 45.18 -3.23 24.21
N TYR A 488 44.13 -3.94 23.79
CA TYR A 488 42.74 -3.60 24.11
C TYR A 488 42.25 -4.18 25.45
N HIS A 489 43.11 -4.88 26.21
CA HIS A 489 42.77 -5.54 27.48
C HIS A 489 41.59 -6.53 27.39
N ASN A 490 41.48 -7.24 26.28
CA ASN A 490 40.40 -8.19 25.99
C ASN A 490 40.71 -9.58 26.56
N GLU A 491 40.57 -9.74 27.88
CA GLU A 491 40.89 -10.99 28.61
C GLU A 491 40.30 -12.27 27.99
N PRO A 492 39.02 -12.32 27.55
CA PRO A 492 38.47 -13.52 26.92
C PRO A 492 39.20 -13.90 25.62
N ALA A 493 39.56 -12.92 24.79
CA ALA A 493 40.31 -13.13 23.56
C ALA A 493 41.76 -13.53 23.84
N ILE A 494 42.42 -12.90 24.83
CA ILE A 494 43.79 -13.26 25.28
C ILE A 494 43.82 -14.72 25.72
N ALA A 495 42.85 -15.15 26.53
CA ALA A 495 42.78 -16.53 27.02
C ALA A 495 42.62 -17.53 25.85
N ALA A 496 41.75 -17.23 24.89
CA ALA A 496 41.51 -18.07 23.72
C ALA A 496 42.76 -18.17 22.81
N LEU A 497 43.41 -17.04 22.51
CA LEU A 497 44.60 -16.97 21.65
C LEU A 497 45.84 -17.59 22.31
N THR A 498 46.02 -17.41 23.62
CA THR A 498 47.16 -18.00 24.35
C THR A 498 47.08 -19.53 24.35
N LYS A 499 45.88 -20.08 24.49
CA LYS A 499 45.65 -21.53 24.45
C LYS A 499 45.98 -22.10 23.06
N ALA A 500 45.66 -21.37 21.99
CA ALA A 500 45.97 -21.78 20.62
C ALA A 500 47.48 -21.70 20.29
N ALA A 501 48.21 -20.77 20.90
CA ALA A 501 49.67 -20.63 20.73
C ALA A 501 50.51 -21.67 21.49
N SER A 502 49.89 -22.48 22.36
CA SER A 502 50.58 -23.53 23.12
C SER A 502 50.74 -24.79 22.24
N PRO A 503 51.97 -25.27 21.96
CA PRO A 503 52.16 -26.43 21.10
C PRO A 503 51.50 -27.68 21.71
N ASN A 504 50.66 -28.35 20.91
CA ASN A 504 50.01 -29.60 21.28
C ASN A 504 51.10 -30.69 21.52
N PRO A 505 51.21 -31.32 22.71
CA PRO A 505 52.28 -32.29 23.01
C PRO A 505 52.18 -33.62 22.24
N ALA A 506 51.35 -33.74 21.20
CA ALA A 506 51.07 -34.99 20.49
C ALA A 506 51.58 -35.07 19.04
N SER A 507 52.38 -34.12 18.54
CA SER A 507 53.05 -34.26 17.22
C SER A 507 54.57 -34.33 17.34
N THR A 508 55.08 -35.35 18.03
CA THR A 508 56.46 -35.80 17.81
C THR A 508 56.52 -36.49 16.45
N ARG A 509 57.12 -35.80 15.46
CA ARG A 509 57.58 -36.46 14.23
C ARG A 509 58.57 -37.57 14.63
N PRO A 510 58.45 -38.81 14.11
CA PRO A 510 59.49 -39.80 14.33
C PRO A 510 60.74 -39.34 13.58
N ASP A 511 61.81 -39.23 14.35
CA ASP A 511 63.15 -38.88 13.91
C ASP A 511 63.67 -40.03 13.04
N VAL A 512 63.65 -39.86 11.71
CA VAL A 512 64.32 -40.79 10.79
C VAL A 512 65.75 -40.31 10.62
N ARG A 513 66.62 -40.82 11.48
CA ARG A 513 68.05 -40.96 11.16
C ARG A 513 68.32 -42.42 10.81
N LEU A 514 68.55 -42.67 9.53
CA LEU A 514 69.72 -43.38 8.96
C LEU A 514 69.72 -43.21 7.45
#